data_AF-A0A2M8U786-F1
#
_entry.id   AF-A0A2M8U786-F1
#
_cell.length_a   1.000
_cell.length_b   1.000
_cell.length_c   1.000
_cell.angle_alpha   90.00
_cell.angle_beta   90.00
_cell.angle_gamma   90.00
#
_symmetry.space_group_name_H-M   'P 1'
#
loop_
_entity.id
_entity.type
_entity.pdbx_description
1 polymer ?
#
loop_
_entity_poly.entity_id
_entity_poly.type
_entity_poly.pdbx_seq_one_letter_code
_entity_poly.pdbx_strand_id
1 'polypeptide(L)'
;MTRSLIFGSLAGIASAVLMLTTASGPLSFVLSYLVALPLFFAGLTHGVTAVGIAGAVGTLVSAVNGLLIAGIYLITFAAPVTLVVRQALLARPATEASAGADVSDGLEWYPVGRLMLWLIGWSLGLFGIALLLTADREGGLPGMLKEPLLQFLKAISQDQAKGEDHLVGVAGDLTKLIPAAFVISWLVMMTINGTLAQGMAMLLKQTRRPTPLYRSFTLSRSLAVALVAALVAAAVLPGDVAFIGGTVAAVLAFPFFLQGLAVVHGLAARASLPGLVLAAFYAVLVVAGALVGILVVILGFIEEWAGFRRRFAGAGASQEKN
;
A
#
# COMPACT_ATOMS: atom_id res chain seq x y z
N MET A 1 -21.32 16.99 15.37
CA MET A 1 -20.97 15.79 16.16
C MET A 1 -21.86 14.59 15.82
N THR A 2 -23.19 14.74 15.82
CA THR A 2 -24.16 13.64 15.56
C THR A 2 -23.98 12.94 14.22
N ARG A 3 -23.72 13.67 13.12
CA ARG A 3 -23.46 13.06 11.80
C ARG A 3 -22.19 12.20 11.81
N SER A 4 -21.08 12.69 12.37
CA SER A 4 -19.82 11.93 12.47
C SER A 4 -19.97 10.66 13.31
N LEU A 5 -20.83 10.68 14.34
CA LEU A 5 -21.15 9.50 15.14
C LEU A 5 -21.87 8.44 14.31
N ILE A 6 -22.95 8.82 13.62
CA ILE A 6 -23.76 7.87 12.83
C ILE A 6 -22.93 7.28 11.69
N PHE A 7 -22.32 8.13 10.86
CA PHE A 7 -21.53 7.68 9.71
C PHE A 7 -20.28 6.92 10.14
N GLY A 8 -19.61 7.36 11.21
CA GLY A 8 -18.45 6.67 11.77
C GLY A 8 -18.83 5.28 12.25
N SER A 9 -19.88 5.13 13.06
CA SER A 9 -20.32 3.83 13.57
C SER A 9 -20.70 2.86 12.45
N LEU A 10 -21.49 3.31 11.46
CA LEU A 10 -21.87 2.46 10.32
C LEU A 10 -20.65 2.00 9.52
N ALA A 11 -19.69 2.89 9.27
CA ALA A 11 -18.45 2.54 8.58
C ALA A 11 -17.58 1.57 9.38
N GLY A 12 -17.50 1.75 10.71
CA GLY A 12 -16.78 0.84 11.60
C GLY A 12 -17.36 -0.57 11.61
N ILE A 13 -18.69 -0.68 11.71
CA ILE A 13 -19.40 -1.97 11.62
C ILE A 13 -19.14 -2.61 10.24
N ALA A 14 -19.35 -1.87 9.15
CA ALA A 14 -19.13 -2.40 7.80
C ALA A 14 -17.69 -2.91 7.59
N SER A 15 -16.70 -2.15 8.05
CA SER A 15 -15.28 -2.52 7.99
C SER A 15 -14.98 -3.79 8.80
N ALA A 16 -15.49 -3.89 10.04
CA ALA A 16 -15.30 -5.08 10.86
C ALA A 16 -15.98 -6.31 10.26
N VAL A 17 -17.19 -6.18 9.71
CA VAL A 17 -17.88 -7.27 9.01
C VAL A 17 -17.04 -7.77 7.83
N LEU A 18 -16.49 -6.88 7.00
CA LEU A 18 -15.62 -7.27 5.89
C LEU A 18 -14.36 -8.01 6.36
N MET A 19 -13.84 -7.72 7.55
CA MET A 19 -12.68 -8.44 8.10
C MET A 19 -13.09 -9.86 8.51
N LEU A 20 -14.23 -9.96 9.18
CA LEU A 20 -14.73 -11.21 9.75
C LEU A 20 -15.24 -12.20 8.69
N THR A 21 -15.59 -11.74 7.48
CA THR A 21 -16.04 -12.63 6.40
C THR A 21 -14.91 -13.44 5.75
N THR A 22 -13.63 -13.12 6.00
CA THR A 22 -12.46 -13.70 5.30
C THR A 22 -12.46 -15.24 5.23
N ALA A 23 -13.08 -15.93 6.20
CA ALA A 23 -13.12 -17.40 6.26
C ALA A 23 -14.31 -18.08 5.53
N SER A 24 -15.21 -17.32 4.89
CA SER A 24 -16.47 -17.88 4.35
C SER A 24 -16.42 -18.29 2.87
N GLY A 25 -15.29 -18.13 2.17
CA GLY A 25 -15.11 -18.57 0.78
C GLY A 25 -14.34 -17.58 -0.11
N PRO A 26 -14.16 -17.90 -1.42
CA PRO A 26 -13.33 -17.11 -2.33
C PRO A 26 -13.79 -15.67 -2.51
N LEU A 27 -15.11 -15.46 -2.60
CA LEU A 27 -15.68 -14.11 -2.69
C LEU A 27 -15.39 -13.30 -1.42
N SER A 28 -15.46 -13.93 -0.25
CA SER A 28 -15.20 -13.26 1.01
C SER A 28 -13.73 -12.86 1.18
N PHE A 29 -12.80 -13.60 0.59
CA PHE A 29 -11.40 -13.19 0.50
C PHE A 29 -11.24 -11.91 -0.34
N VAL A 30 -11.97 -11.78 -1.45
CA VAL A 30 -11.96 -10.53 -2.23
C VAL A 30 -12.59 -9.38 -1.45
N LEU A 31 -13.69 -9.63 -0.73
CA LEU A 31 -14.36 -8.63 0.09
C LEU A 31 -13.50 -8.18 1.28
N SER A 32 -12.67 -9.05 1.85
CA SER A 32 -11.79 -8.68 2.96
C SER A 32 -10.65 -7.74 2.53
N TYR A 33 -10.32 -7.67 1.23
CA TYR A 33 -9.45 -6.62 0.71
C TYR A 33 -10.11 -5.23 0.74
N LEU A 34 -11.42 -5.13 1.01
CA LEU A 34 -12.13 -3.84 1.12
C LEU A 34 -12.33 -3.38 2.56
N VAL A 35 -11.69 -4.02 3.55
CA VAL A 35 -11.84 -3.68 4.98
C VAL A 35 -11.53 -2.21 5.27
N ALA A 36 -10.53 -1.63 4.61
CA ALA A 36 -10.14 -0.23 4.83
C ALA A 36 -11.07 0.78 4.14
N LEU A 37 -11.85 0.38 3.13
CA LEU A 37 -12.66 1.27 2.30
C LEU A 37 -13.69 2.06 3.13
N PRO A 38 -14.51 1.45 4.01
CA PRO A 38 -15.47 2.20 4.81
C PRO A 38 -14.80 3.21 5.74
N LEU A 39 -13.64 2.85 6.31
CA LEU A 39 -12.87 3.72 7.22
C LEU A 39 -12.33 4.95 6.47
N PHE A 40 -11.69 4.74 5.32
CA PHE A 40 -11.21 5.84 4.48
C PHE A 40 -12.37 6.71 4.02
N PHE A 41 -13.47 6.11 3.56
CA PHE A 41 -14.64 6.84 3.07
C PHE A 41 -15.24 7.72 4.17
N ALA A 42 -15.46 7.20 5.37
CA ALA A 42 -15.94 7.98 6.51
C ALA A 42 -14.99 9.14 6.86
N GLY A 43 -13.68 8.87 6.84
CA GLY A 43 -12.66 9.89 7.11
C GLY A 43 -12.63 11.01 6.08
N LEU A 44 -12.59 10.68 4.79
CA LEU A 44 -12.45 11.64 3.69
C LEU A 44 -13.73 12.46 3.45
N THR A 45 -14.89 11.97 3.89
CA THR A 45 -16.19 12.67 3.76
C THR A 45 -16.62 13.40 5.04
N HIS A 46 -16.36 12.81 6.22
CA HIS A 46 -16.87 13.30 7.52
C HIS A 46 -15.77 13.70 8.53
N GLY A 47 -14.49 13.59 8.14
CA GLY A 47 -13.35 14.11 8.87
C GLY A 47 -12.70 13.13 9.86
N VAL A 48 -11.64 13.60 10.53
CA VAL A 48 -10.82 12.79 11.45
C VAL A 48 -11.63 12.19 12.60
N THR A 49 -12.60 12.92 13.13
CA THR A 49 -13.49 12.40 14.19
C THR A 49 -14.33 11.21 13.71
N ALA A 50 -14.81 11.23 12.47
CA ALA A 50 -15.63 10.15 11.93
C ALA A 50 -14.83 8.86 11.74
N VAL A 51 -13.61 8.94 11.20
CA VAL A 51 -12.73 7.77 11.08
C VAL A 51 -12.26 7.26 12.44
N GLY A 52 -12.03 8.15 13.42
CA GLY A 52 -11.71 7.74 14.79
C GLY A 52 -12.85 6.95 15.45
N ILE A 53 -14.09 7.40 15.29
CA ILE A 53 -15.28 6.67 15.74
C ILE A 53 -15.41 5.34 14.99
N ALA A 54 -15.23 5.34 13.67
CA ALA A 54 -15.28 4.13 12.86
C ALA A 54 -14.24 3.10 13.29
N GLY A 55 -13.01 3.53 13.56
CA GLY A 55 -11.94 2.70 14.07
C GLY A 55 -12.26 2.11 15.45
N ALA A 56 -12.78 2.91 16.37
CA ALA A 56 -13.18 2.45 17.70
C ALA A 56 -14.32 1.42 17.63
N VAL A 57 -15.38 1.73 16.88
CA VAL A 57 -16.53 0.83 16.72
C VAL A 57 -16.12 -0.47 16.03
N GLY A 58 -15.35 -0.41 14.95
CA GLY A 58 -14.86 -1.60 14.26
C GLY A 58 -13.98 -2.46 15.17
N THR A 59 -13.12 -1.85 15.99
CA THR A 59 -12.29 -2.57 16.96
C THR A 59 -13.14 -3.29 18.01
N LEU A 60 -14.18 -2.63 18.54
CA LEU A 60 -15.11 -3.23 19.49
C LEU A 60 -15.92 -4.38 18.88
N VAL A 61 -16.36 -4.25 17.62
CA VAL A 61 -17.04 -5.33 16.90
C VAL A 61 -16.10 -6.52 16.68
N SER A 62 -14.86 -6.28 16.28
CA SER A 62 -13.85 -7.33 16.12
C SER A 62 -13.50 -8.03 17.46
N ALA A 63 -13.61 -7.32 18.59
CA ALA A 63 -13.37 -7.87 19.93
C ALA A 63 -14.33 -8.99 20.33
N VAL A 64 -15.49 -9.10 19.69
CA VAL A 64 -16.42 -10.24 19.87
C VAL A 64 -15.75 -11.57 19.52
N ASN A 65 -14.73 -11.56 18.65
CA ASN A 65 -13.93 -12.73 18.26
C ASN A 65 -12.60 -12.84 19.02
N GLY A 66 -12.45 -12.09 20.12
CA GLY A 66 -11.28 -12.11 21.00
C GLY A 66 -10.35 -10.90 20.84
N LEU A 67 -9.56 -10.65 21.89
CA LEU A 67 -8.67 -9.47 21.97
C LEU A 67 -7.60 -9.47 20.86
N LEU A 68 -7.13 -10.64 20.43
CA LEU A 68 -6.14 -10.74 19.37
C LEU A 68 -6.71 -10.20 18.04
N ILE A 69 -7.95 -10.57 17.70
CA ILE A 69 -8.62 -10.12 16.47
C ILE A 69 -8.89 -8.61 16.53
N ALA A 70 -9.31 -8.09 17.69
CA ALA A 70 -9.44 -6.64 17.91
C ALA A 70 -8.11 -5.90 17.75
N GLY A 71 -7.03 -6.43 18.33
CA GLY A 71 -5.69 -5.85 18.23
C GLY A 71 -5.19 -5.83 16.78
N ILE A 72 -5.38 -6.93 16.04
CA ILE A 72 -5.07 -6.99 14.61
C ILE A 72 -5.86 -5.92 13.86
N TYR A 73 -7.19 -5.86 14.03
CA TYR A 73 -8.02 -4.86 13.37
C TYR A 73 -7.56 -3.43 13.65
N LEU A 74 -7.29 -3.13 14.93
CA LEU A 74 -6.86 -1.81 15.37
C LEU A 74 -5.54 -1.41 14.70
N ILE A 75 -4.55 -2.29 14.71
CA ILE A 75 -3.18 -1.99 14.26
C ILE A 75 -3.05 -2.03 12.74
N THR A 76 -3.74 -2.94 12.06
CA THR A 76 -3.62 -3.12 10.61
C THR A 76 -4.60 -2.28 9.81
N PHE A 77 -5.71 -1.84 10.39
CA PHE A 77 -6.73 -1.05 9.69
C PHE A 77 -7.06 0.28 10.38
N ALA A 78 -7.61 0.24 11.59
CA ALA A 78 -8.19 1.44 12.20
C ALA A 78 -7.15 2.56 12.44
N ALA A 79 -6.03 2.24 13.08
CA ALA A 79 -4.98 3.19 13.39
C ALA A 79 -4.28 3.76 12.15
N PRO A 80 -3.78 2.96 11.18
CA PRO A 80 -3.11 3.49 10.00
C PRO A 80 -4.08 4.29 9.11
N VAL A 81 -5.33 3.87 8.96
CA VAL A 81 -6.32 4.63 8.18
C VAL A 81 -6.64 5.96 8.87
N THR A 82 -6.82 5.97 10.20
CA THR A 82 -7.04 7.22 10.96
C THR A 82 -5.87 8.17 10.81
N LEU A 83 -4.64 7.65 10.90
CA LEU A 83 -3.41 8.43 10.72
C LEU A 83 -3.34 9.01 9.30
N VAL A 84 -3.55 8.20 8.26
CA VAL A 84 -3.47 8.67 6.87
C VAL A 84 -4.58 9.67 6.56
N VAL A 85 -5.81 9.45 7.03
CA VAL A 85 -6.91 10.42 6.89
C VAL A 85 -6.58 11.73 7.58
N ARG A 86 -6.06 11.69 8.81
CA ARG A 86 -5.63 12.90 9.52
C ARG A 86 -4.62 13.67 8.69
N GLN A 87 -3.57 13.00 8.20
CA GLN A 87 -2.55 13.64 7.38
C GLN A 87 -3.12 14.15 6.06
N ALA A 88 -4.01 13.41 5.41
CA ALA A 88 -4.62 13.80 4.15
C ALA A 88 -5.48 15.06 4.28
N LEU A 89 -6.09 15.30 5.45
CA LEU A 89 -6.92 16.46 5.72
C LEU A 89 -6.15 17.66 6.29
N LEU A 90 -4.82 17.55 6.46
CA LEU A 90 -4.00 18.71 6.79
C LEU A 90 -3.91 19.64 5.58
N ALA A 91 -4.17 20.92 5.82
CA ALA A 91 -4.07 21.98 4.83
C ALA A 91 -3.55 23.25 5.50
N ARG A 92 -2.84 24.09 4.75
CA ARG A 92 -2.35 25.40 5.20
C ARG A 92 -2.64 26.50 4.16
N PRO A 93 -2.68 27.78 4.54
CA PRO A 93 -2.91 28.87 3.59
C PRO A 93 -1.89 28.87 2.45
N ALA A 94 -2.36 29.08 1.21
CA ALA A 94 -1.51 29.05 0.02
C ALA A 94 -0.49 30.20 -0.05
N THR A 95 -0.64 31.24 0.77
CA THR A 95 0.34 32.34 0.90
C THR A 95 1.72 31.86 1.36
N GLU A 96 1.78 30.69 1.99
CA GLU A 96 3.01 30.04 2.46
C GLU A 96 3.36 28.82 1.61
N ALA A 97 2.77 28.70 0.41
CA ALA A 97 2.87 27.48 -0.37
C ALA A 97 4.28 27.25 -0.90
N SER A 98 4.73 26.01 -0.79
CA SER A 98 5.99 25.58 -1.42
C SER A 98 5.83 25.58 -2.95
N ALA A 99 6.92 25.85 -3.69
CA ALA A 99 6.90 25.74 -5.14
C ALA A 99 6.48 24.33 -5.59
N GLY A 100 5.43 24.23 -6.42
CA GLY A 100 4.88 22.94 -6.89
C GLY A 100 3.88 22.27 -5.94
N ALA A 101 3.44 22.97 -4.90
CA ALA A 101 2.38 22.51 -4.00
C ALA A 101 1.03 22.28 -4.71
N ASP A 102 0.26 21.32 -4.19
CA ASP A 102 -1.13 21.07 -4.61
C ASP A 102 -2.04 22.11 -3.93
N VAL A 103 -2.30 23.21 -4.65
CA VAL A 103 -3.09 24.35 -4.18
C VAL A 103 -4.49 24.29 -4.78
N SER A 104 -5.51 24.30 -3.91
CA SER A 104 -6.91 24.37 -4.30
C SER A 104 -7.69 25.11 -3.21
N ASP A 105 -8.62 25.97 -3.63
CA ASP A 105 -9.46 26.79 -2.75
C ASP A 105 -8.66 27.64 -1.75
N GLY A 106 -7.50 28.17 -2.19
CA GLY A 106 -6.61 28.99 -1.36
C GLY A 106 -5.83 28.21 -0.30
N LEU A 107 -5.86 26.87 -0.35
CA LEU A 107 -5.16 25.99 0.58
C LEU A 107 -4.14 25.12 -0.13
N GLU A 108 -2.94 25.02 0.42
CA GLU A 108 -1.99 23.93 0.12
C GLU A 108 -2.38 22.70 0.95
N TRP A 109 -2.70 21.62 0.25
CA TRP A 109 -3.05 20.33 0.86
C TRP A 109 -1.84 19.45 1.10
N TYR A 110 -1.92 18.58 2.11
CA TYR A 110 -0.84 17.66 2.42
C TYR A 110 -0.48 16.76 1.20
N PRO A 111 0.81 16.70 0.80
CA PRO A 111 1.21 15.98 -0.40
C PRO A 111 0.93 14.48 -0.34
N VAL A 112 0.40 13.92 -1.43
CA VAL A 112 0.08 12.47 -1.50
C VAL A 112 1.33 11.60 -1.38
N GLY A 113 2.46 12.04 -1.95
CA GLY A 113 3.74 11.33 -1.80
C GLY A 113 4.10 11.10 -0.33
N ARG A 114 3.78 12.07 0.54
CA ARG A 114 4.02 11.94 1.99
C ARG A 114 3.01 11.02 2.69
N LEU A 115 1.78 10.89 2.17
CA LEU A 115 0.83 9.91 2.70
C LEU A 115 1.34 8.47 2.49
N MET A 116 1.97 8.22 1.35
CA MET A 116 2.61 6.93 1.09
C MET A 116 3.76 6.65 2.06
N LEU A 117 4.54 7.67 2.42
CA LEU A 117 5.62 7.54 3.42
C LEU A 117 5.08 7.16 4.81
N TRP A 118 3.90 7.64 5.20
CA TRP A 118 3.26 7.22 6.44
C TRP A 118 2.87 5.74 6.43
N LEU A 119 2.32 5.23 5.33
CA LEU A 119 1.99 3.81 5.18
C LEU A 119 3.26 2.94 5.20
N ILE A 120 4.30 3.37 4.47
CA ILE A 120 5.61 2.68 4.46
C ILE A 120 6.19 2.66 5.87
N GLY A 121 6.29 3.81 6.54
CA GLY A 121 6.83 3.92 7.90
C GLY A 121 6.05 3.08 8.90
N TRP A 122 4.71 3.06 8.81
CA TRP A 122 3.86 2.20 9.63
C TRP A 122 4.19 0.72 9.41
N SER A 123 4.24 0.28 8.15
CA SER A 123 4.53 -1.12 7.81
C SER A 123 5.94 -1.56 8.20
N LEU A 124 6.95 -0.71 8.01
CA LEU A 124 8.32 -0.98 8.44
C LEU A 124 8.46 -0.98 9.96
N GLY A 125 7.69 -0.13 10.67
CA GLY A 125 7.61 -0.16 12.13
C GLY A 125 7.02 -1.47 12.64
N LEU A 126 5.93 -1.94 12.04
CA LEU A 126 5.34 -3.25 12.38
C LEU A 126 6.28 -4.41 12.05
N PHE A 127 6.98 -4.34 10.91
CA PHE A 127 8.00 -5.32 10.56
C PHE A 127 9.14 -5.33 11.59
N GLY A 128 9.63 -4.15 12.00
CA GLY A 128 10.63 -4.03 13.06
C GLY A 128 10.16 -4.62 14.40
N ILE A 129 8.92 -4.36 14.80
CA ILE A 129 8.32 -4.98 15.99
C ILE A 129 8.26 -6.51 15.83
N ALA A 130 7.85 -7.02 14.67
CA ALA A 130 7.80 -8.46 14.42
C ALA A 130 9.19 -9.11 14.51
N LEU A 131 10.24 -8.44 14.03
CA LEU A 131 11.63 -8.89 14.21
C LEU A 131 12.01 -8.95 15.70
N LEU A 132 11.70 -7.90 16.47
CA LEU A 132 12.00 -7.86 17.90
C LEU A 132 11.26 -8.94 18.68
N LEU A 133 9.98 -9.18 18.37
CA LEU A 133 9.14 -10.20 19.01
C LEU A 133 9.53 -11.65 18.65
N THR A 134 10.38 -11.83 17.63
CA THR A 134 10.83 -13.15 17.19
C THR A 134 12.35 -13.32 17.33
N ALA A 135 13.05 -12.34 17.90
CA ALA A 135 14.51 -12.33 17.99
C ALA A 135 15.09 -13.45 18.86
N ASP A 136 14.33 -13.94 19.83
CA ASP A 136 14.67 -15.06 20.72
C ASP A 136 14.35 -16.43 20.11
N ARG A 137 13.68 -16.47 18.96
CA ARG A 137 13.27 -17.71 18.30
C ARG A 137 14.34 -18.19 17.32
N GLU A 138 14.49 -19.50 17.22
CA GLU A 138 15.36 -20.11 16.23
C GLU A 138 14.92 -19.73 14.81
N GLY A 139 15.84 -19.14 14.03
CA GLY A 139 15.57 -18.64 12.68
C GLY A 139 14.68 -17.39 12.62
N GLY A 140 14.39 -16.75 13.76
CA GLY A 140 13.68 -15.47 13.83
C GLY A 140 12.28 -15.50 13.21
N LEU A 141 11.91 -14.41 12.55
CA LEU A 141 10.62 -14.27 11.87
C LEU A 141 10.41 -15.32 10.77
N PRO A 142 11.37 -15.62 9.87
CA PRO A 142 11.23 -16.72 8.91
C PRO A 142 11.06 -18.09 9.57
N GLY A 143 11.79 -18.33 10.67
CA GLY A 143 11.69 -19.56 11.45
C GLY A 143 10.29 -19.80 11.99
N MET A 144 9.66 -18.75 12.56
CA MET A 144 8.27 -18.80 13.04
C MET A 144 7.26 -19.21 11.96
N LEU A 145 7.51 -18.85 10.70
CA LEU A 145 6.62 -19.12 9.58
C LEU A 145 6.84 -20.48 8.93
N LYS A 146 7.96 -21.15 9.22
CA LYS A 146 8.41 -22.36 8.52
C LYS A 146 7.45 -23.53 8.71
N GLU A 147 7.12 -23.86 9.97
CA GLU A 147 6.25 -25.01 10.25
C GLU A 147 4.82 -24.83 9.73
N PRO A 148 4.13 -23.70 9.97
CA PRO A 148 2.79 -23.48 9.40
C PRO A 148 2.79 -23.55 7.87
N LEU A 149 3.82 -23.01 7.22
CA LEU A 149 3.94 -23.06 5.77
C LEU A 149 4.18 -24.49 5.27
N LEU A 150 5.06 -25.25 5.92
CA LEU A 150 5.33 -26.63 5.55
C LEU A 150 4.08 -27.50 5.68
N GLN A 151 3.31 -27.33 6.76
CA GLN A 151 2.02 -28.01 6.94
C GLN A 151 1.04 -27.66 5.82
N PHE A 152 0.94 -26.38 5.45
CA PHE A 152 0.10 -25.94 4.34
C PHE A 152 0.53 -26.56 3.00
N LEU A 153 1.85 -26.53 2.69
CA LEU A 153 2.38 -27.11 1.45
C LEU A 153 2.09 -28.61 1.37
N LYS A 154 2.28 -29.35 2.47
CA LYS A 154 1.96 -30.78 2.57
C LYS A 154 0.47 -31.05 2.34
N ALA A 155 -0.43 -30.18 2.83
CA ALA A 155 -1.87 -30.35 2.66
C ALA A 155 -2.35 -30.13 1.22
N ILE A 156 -1.69 -29.25 0.45
CA ILE A 156 -2.05 -28.97 -0.96
C ILE A 156 -1.32 -29.86 -1.96
N SER A 157 -0.16 -30.43 -1.60
CA SER A 157 0.53 -31.42 -2.42
C SER A 157 -0.14 -32.78 -2.27
N GLN A 158 -1.14 -33.05 -3.11
CA GLN A 158 -1.86 -34.34 -3.13
C GLN A 158 -1.00 -35.53 -3.63
N ASP A 159 0.23 -35.29 -4.10
CA ASP A 159 1.06 -36.29 -4.79
C ASP A 159 2.40 -36.51 -4.06
N GLN A 160 2.58 -37.74 -3.56
CA GLN A 160 3.59 -38.18 -2.60
C GLN A 160 5.02 -38.38 -3.17
N ALA A 161 5.41 -37.79 -4.30
CA ALA A 161 6.62 -38.22 -5.01
C ALA A 161 7.79 -37.22 -5.08
N LYS A 162 7.60 -35.93 -4.73
CA LYS A 162 8.74 -35.00 -4.59
C LYS A 162 9.12 -34.94 -3.11
N GLY A 163 10.20 -35.68 -2.79
CA GLY A 163 10.66 -36.00 -1.44
C GLY A 163 10.57 -34.84 -0.45
N GLU A 164 10.26 -35.16 0.79
CA GLU A 164 10.04 -34.25 1.91
C GLU A 164 11.10 -33.14 2.01
N ASP A 165 12.35 -33.46 1.67
CA ASP A 165 13.48 -32.52 1.59
C ASP A 165 13.26 -31.36 0.59
N HIS A 166 12.61 -31.61 -0.55
CA HIS A 166 12.27 -30.57 -1.51
C HIS A 166 11.23 -29.59 -0.94
N LEU A 167 10.20 -30.10 -0.25
CA LEU A 167 9.19 -29.26 0.40
C LEU A 167 9.79 -28.44 1.54
N VAL A 168 10.72 -29.02 2.30
CA VAL A 168 11.45 -28.32 3.36
C VAL A 168 12.32 -27.18 2.78
N GLY A 169 13.02 -27.43 1.67
CA GLY A 169 13.78 -26.41 0.95
C GLY A 169 12.90 -25.28 0.43
N VAL A 170 11.81 -25.62 -0.27
CA VAL A 170 10.84 -24.63 -0.79
C VAL A 170 10.21 -23.82 0.34
N ALA A 171 9.82 -24.44 1.45
CA ALA A 171 9.31 -23.73 2.62
C ALA A 171 10.36 -22.75 3.17
N GLY A 172 11.63 -23.15 3.27
CA GLY A 172 12.71 -22.30 3.74
C GLY A 172 12.96 -21.06 2.88
N ASP A 173 12.78 -21.15 1.56
CA ASP A 173 12.92 -20.00 0.67
C ASP A 173 11.68 -19.11 0.68
N LEU A 174 10.49 -19.70 0.70
CA LEU A 174 9.23 -18.97 0.74
C LEU A 174 9.04 -18.18 2.04
N THR A 175 9.47 -18.68 3.20
CA THR A 175 9.35 -17.94 4.48
C THR A 175 10.11 -16.63 4.49
N LYS A 176 11.19 -16.52 3.70
CA LYS A 176 11.93 -15.26 3.53
C LYS A 176 11.17 -14.24 2.68
N LEU A 177 10.25 -14.69 1.82
CA LEU A 177 9.46 -13.84 0.92
C LEU A 177 8.12 -13.43 1.54
N ILE A 178 7.53 -14.26 2.40
CA ILE A 178 6.21 -14.03 3.01
C ILE A 178 6.10 -12.66 3.69
N PRO A 179 7.06 -12.21 4.53
CA PRO A 179 6.96 -10.90 5.19
C PRO A 179 6.86 -9.74 4.19
N ALA A 180 7.72 -9.73 3.17
CA ALA A 180 7.68 -8.72 2.11
C ALA A 180 6.36 -8.78 1.33
N ALA A 181 5.91 -9.97 0.95
CA ALA A 181 4.66 -10.17 0.23
C ALA A 181 3.44 -9.70 1.03
N PHE A 182 3.40 -9.98 2.33
CA PHE A 182 2.34 -9.53 3.23
C PHE A 182 2.29 -8.01 3.31
N VAL A 183 3.44 -7.35 3.53
CA VAL A 183 3.52 -5.89 3.59
C VAL A 183 3.13 -5.25 2.26
N ILE A 184 3.64 -5.75 1.13
CA ILE A 184 3.30 -5.22 -0.19
C ILE A 184 1.81 -5.39 -0.49
N SER A 185 1.24 -6.56 -0.20
CA SER A 185 -0.20 -6.79 -0.36
C SER A 185 -1.02 -5.81 0.48
N TRP A 186 -0.62 -5.59 1.74
CA TRP A 186 -1.26 -4.62 2.61
C TRP A 186 -1.15 -3.17 2.09
N LEU A 187 0.00 -2.77 1.54
CA LEU A 187 0.20 -1.46 0.91
C LEU A 187 -0.67 -1.28 -0.34
N VAL A 188 -0.76 -2.31 -1.19
CA VAL A 188 -1.65 -2.33 -2.36
C VAL A 188 -3.10 -2.15 -1.90
N MET A 189 -3.53 -2.96 -0.94
CA MET A 189 -4.87 -2.87 -0.35
C MET A 189 -5.16 -1.46 0.17
N MET A 190 -4.30 -0.89 1.02
CA MET A 190 -4.49 0.45 1.57
C MET A 190 -4.56 1.53 0.48
N THR A 191 -3.71 1.43 -0.53
CA THR A 191 -3.67 2.37 -1.65
C THR A 191 -4.97 2.31 -2.44
N ILE A 192 -5.41 1.12 -2.84
CA ILE A 192 -6.65 0.90 -3.60
C ILE A 192 -7.87 1.40 -2.80
N ASN A 193 -7.95 1.05 -1.51
CA ASN A 193 -9.08 1.44 -0.67
C ASN A 193 -9.14 2.97 -0.48
N GLY A 194 -7.99 3.62 -0.29
CA GLY A 194 -7.91 5.07 -0.18
C GLY A 194 -8.31 5.79 -1.47
N THR A 195 -7.83 5.32 -2.63
CA THR A 195 -8.17 5.92 -3.93
C THR A 195 -9.62 5.67 -4.32
N LEU A 196 -10.16 4.48 -4.06
CA LEU A 196 -11.57 4.17 -4.25
C LEU A 196 -12.46 5.03 -3.36
N ALA A 197 -12.13 5.17 -2.07
CA ALA A 197 -12.87 6.02 -1.14
C ALA A 197 -12.90 7.49 -1.61
N GLN A 198 -11.76 8.02 -2.07
CA GLN A 198 -11.69 9.37 -2.63
C GLN A 198 -12.53 9.49 -3.92
N GLY A 199 -12.49 8.48 -4.80
CA GLY A 199 -13.33 8.41 -6.00
C GLY A 199 -14.81 8.41 -5.69
N MET A 200 -15.25 7.59 -4.73
CA MET A 200 -16.63 7.55 -4.25
C MET A 200 -17.05 8.89 -3.64
N ALA A 201 -16.18 9.51 -2.82
CA ALA A 201 -16.46 10.81 -2.23
C ALA A 201 -16.68 11.89 -3.30
N MET A 202 -15.90 11.85 -4.40
CA MET A 202 -16.11 12.75 -5.55
C MET A 202 -17.45 12.51 -6.24
N LEU A 203 -17.75 11.24 -6.56
CA LEU A 203 -18.99 10.86 -7.24
C LEU A 203 -20.22 11.32 -6.45
N LEU A 204 -20.15 11.21 -5.13
CA LEU A 204 -21.21 11.63 -4.20
C LEU A 204 -21.17 13.12 -3.86
N LYS A 205 -20.20 13.89 -4.37
CA LYS A 205 -19.97 15.31 -4.05
C LYS A 205 -19.83 15.60 -2.55
N GLN A 206 -19.21 14.67 -1.82
CA GLN A 206 -18.97 14.73 -0.38
C GLN A 206 -17.47 14.87 -0.03
N THR A 207 -16.66 15.40 -0.93
CA THR A 207 -15.21 15.54 -0.73
C THR A 207 -14.88 16.65 0.27
N ARG A 208 -14.10 16.34 1.30
CA ARG A 208 -13.49 17.37 2.17
C ARG A 208 -12.15 17.89 1.65
N ARG A 209 -11.48 17.06 0.85
CA ARG A 209 -10.25 17.40 0.16
C ARG A 209 -10.48 17.26 -1.35
N PRO A 210 -10.06 18.24 -2.17
CA PRO A 210 -10.00 18.13 -3.61
C PRO A 210 -9.20 16.90 -4.06
N THR A 211 -9.59 16.26 -5.15
CA THR A 211 -8.87 15.07 -5.59
C THR A 211 -7.43 15.41 -5.90
N PRO A 212 -6.46 14.69 -5.30
CA PRO A 212 -5.09 15.10 -5.41
C PRO A 212 -4.59 15.05 -6.85
N LEU A 213 -3.68 15.97 -7.16
CA LEU A 213 -2.94 15.89 -8.42
C LEU A 213 -1.91 14.76 -8.34
N TYR A 214 -2.29 13.53 -8.69
CA TYR A 214 -1.38 12.37 -8.68
C TYR A 214 -0.14 12.55 -9.57
N ARG A 215 -0.20 13.47 -10.56
CA ARG A 215 0.95 13.91 -11.37
C ARG A 215 2.05 14.63 -10.57
N SER A 216 1.75 15.14 -9.38
CA SER A 216 2.69 15.79 -8.45
C SER A 216 3.35 14.79 -7.48
N PHE A 217 3.14 13.49 -7.68
CA PHE A 217 3.78 12.44 -6.88
C PHE A 217 5.30 12.44 -7.15
N THR A 218 6.04 13.10 -6.27
CA THR A 218 7.50 13.08 -6.21
C THR A 218 7.94 12.38 -4.94
N LEU A 219 8.92 11.50 -5.04
CA LEU A 219 9.49 10.83 -3.87
C LEU A 219 10.65 11.66 -3.33
N SER A 220 11.04 11.47 -2.07
CA SER A 220 12.20 12.18 -1.56
C SER A 220 13.48 11.47 -2.02
N ARG A 221 14.53 12.22 -2.32
CA ARG A 221 15.87 11.65 -2.60
C ARG A 221 16.36 10.74 -1.47
N SER A 222 16.00 11.04 -0.22
CA SER A 222 16.29 10.19 0.93
C SER A 222 15.69 8.79 0.80
N LEU A 223 14.50 8.66 0.21
CA LEU A 223 13.87 7.36 -0.01
C LEU A 223 14.63 6.53 -1.06
N ALA A 224 15.14 7.18 -2.10
CA ALA A 224 15.97 6.54 -3.12
C ALA A 224 17.29 6.04 -2.52
N VAL A 225 17.95 6.84 -1.69
CA VAL A 225 19.16 6.45 -0.96
C VAL A 225 18.87 5.27 -0.01
N ALA A 226 17.76 5.32 0.72
CA ALA A 226 17.35 4.22 1.61
C ALA A 226 17.08 2.91 0.85
N LEU A 227 16.44 2.98 -0.32
CA LEU A 227 16.22 1.81 -1.18
C LEU A 227 17.55 1.21 -1.64
N VAL A 228 18.49 2.03 -2.13
CA VAL A 228 19.81 1.55 -2.56
C VAL A 228 20.58 0.93 -1.39
N ALA A 229 20.56 1.57 -0.21
CA ALA A 229 21.20 1.02 0.97
C ALA A 229 20.60 -0.35 1.37
N ALA A 230 19.28 -0.49 1.32
CA ALA A 230 18.59 -1.74 1.61
C ALA A 230 18.92 -2.84 0.59
N LEU A 231 19.01 -2.50 -0.71
CA LEU A 231 19.43 -3.42 -1.76
C LEU A 231 20.89 -3.88 -1.59
N VAL A 232 21.79 -2.96 -1.24
CA VAL A 232 23.19 -3.28 -0.96
C VAL A 232 23.29 -4.20 0.26
N ALA A 233 22.57 -3.90 1.34
CA ALA A 233 22.50 -4.77 2.51
C ALA A 233 21.98 -6.17 2.14
N ALA A 234 20.94 -6.26 1.32
CA ALA A 234 20.38 -7.53 0.85
C ALA A 234 21.37 -8.36 0.02
N ALA A 235 22.18 -7.71 -0.82
CA ALA A 235 23.06 -8.38 -1.77
C ALA A 235 24.43 -8.74 -1.20
N VAL A 236 24.95 -7.93 -0.26
CA VAL A 236 26.35 -8.02 0.19
C VAL A 236 26.47 -8.60 1.60
N LEU A 237 25.49 -8.37 2.47
CA LEU A 237 25.57 -8.83 3.86
C LEU A 237 24.98 -10.24 3.98
N PRO A 238 25.48 -11.08 4.91
CA PRO A 238 24.96 -12.43 5.11
C PRO A 238 23.80 -12.48 6.12
N GLY A 239 23.11 -13.63 6.15
CA GLY A 239 22.18 -13.99 7.21
C GLY A 239 20.97 -13.05 7.35
N ASP A 240 20.59 -12.76 8.59
CA ASP A 240 19.39 -11.97 8.91
C ASP A 240 19.46 -10.55 8.35
N VAL A 241 20.65 -9.97 8.26
CA VAL A 241 20.81 -8.62 7.70
C VAL A 241 20.47 -8.60 6.21
N ALA A 242 20.81 -9.66 5.47
CA ALA A 242 20.42 -9.82 4.07
C ALA A 242 18.90 -9.88 3.92
N PHE A 243 18.25 -10.68 4.78
CA PHE A 243 16.79 -10.85 4.80
C PHE A 243 16.06 -9.55 5.17
N ILE A 244 16.53 -8.84 6.20
CA ILE A 244 15.98 -7.54 6.60
C ILE A 244 16.18 -6.54 5.46
N GLY A 245 17.37 -6.45 4.88
CA GLY A 245 17.67 -5.60 3.74
C GLY A 245 16.75 -5.87 2.55
N GLY A 246 16.55 -7.15 2.20
CA GLY A 246 15.69 -7.56 1.10
C GLY A 246 14.22 -7.20 1.34
N THR A 247 13.72 -7.43 2.55
CA THR A 247 12.34 -7.08 2.93
C THR A 247 12.14 -5.57 2.90
N VAL A 248 13.05 -4.80 3.51
CA VAL A 248 13.00 -3.33 3.49
C VAL A 248 13.08 -2.80 2.06
N ALA A 249 13.97 -3.35 1.23
CA ALA A 249 14.08 -2.96 -0.17
C ALA A 249 12.78 -3.20 -0.95
N ALA A 250 12.14 -4.35 -0.76
CA ALA A 250 10.87 -4.67 -1.40
C ALA A 250 9.75 -3.69 -1.00
N VAL A 251 9.67 -3.32 0.28
CA VAL A 251 8.71 -2.34 0.79
C VAL A 251 9.00 -0.93 0.24
N LEU A 252 10.27 -0.52 0.25
CA LEU A 252 10.71 0.78 -0.29
C LEU A 252 10.57 0.87 -1.81
N ALA A 253 10.58 -0.24 -2.53
CA ALA A 253 10.37 -0.28 -3.98
C ALA A 253 8.92 0.03 -4.39
N PHE A 254 7.94 -0.26 -3.53
CA PHE A 254 6.52 -0.03 -3.79
C PHE A 254 6.16 1.41 -4.26
N PRO A 255 6.57 2.50 -3.59
CA PRO A 255 6.32 3.85 -4.07
C PRO A 255 6.96 4.13 -5.44
N PHE A 256 8.16 3.59 -5.71
CA PHE A 256 8.80 3.72 -7.03
C PHE A 256 8.04 2.92 -8.09
N PHE A 257 7.49 1.76 -7.74
CA PHE A 257 6.60 1.02 -8.63
C PHE A 257 5.37 1.85 -9.03
N LEU A 258 4.69 2.49 -8.08
CA LEU A 258 3.57 3.40 -8.37
C LEU A 258 3.99 4.58 -9.25
N GLN A 259 5.19 5.14 -9.00
CA GLN A 259 5.75 6.20 -9.84
C GLN A 259 6.02 5.71 -11.28
N GLY A 260 6.56 4.52 -11.45
CA GLY A 260 6.76 3.88 -12.75
C GLY A 260 5.44 3.64 -13.49
N LEU A 261 4.41 3.16 -12.79
CA LEU A 261 3.07 3.01 -13.36
C LEU A 261 2.51 4.35 -13.85
N ALA A 262 2.71 5.44 -13.09
CA ALA A 262 2.28 6.77 -13.53
C ALA A 262 2.99 7.23 -14.82
N VAL A 263 4.27 6.87 -15.01
CA VAL A 263 4.98 7.12 -16.27
C VAL A 263 4.37 6.29 -17.40
N VAL A 264 4.11 5.00 -17.19
CA VAL A 264 3.47 4.13 -18.19
C VAL A 264 2.11 4.68 -18.64
N HIS A 265 1.26 5.13 -17.71
CA HIS A 265 -0.02 5.75 -18.06
C HIS A 265 0.16 7.05 -18.85
N GLY A 266 1.14 7.89 -18.47
CA GLY A 266 1.44 9.11 -19.20
C GLY A 266 1.95 8.87 -20.62
N LEU A 267 2.71 7.79 -20.84
CA LEU A 267 3.15 7.35 -22.16
C LEU A 267 1.99 6.76 -22.98
N ALA A 268 1.18 5.89 -22.37
CA ALA A 268 0.03 5.27 -23.03
C ALA A 268 -1.02 6.29 -23.48
N ALA A 269 -1.21 7.37 -22.71
CA ALA A 269 -2.12 8.47 -23.07
C ALA A 269 -1.75 9.20 -24.38
N ARG A 270 -0.53 9.01 -24.90
CA ARG A 270 -0.07 9.57 -26.18
C ARG A 270 -0.34 8.68 -27.37
N ALA A 271 -0.72 7.42 -27.14
CA ALA A 271 -1.03 6.49 -28.21
C ALA A 271 -2.43 6.75 -28.78
N SER A 272 -2.68 6.33 -30.02
CA SER A 272 -4.01 6.42 -30.64
C SER A 272 -5.06 5.56 -29.94
N LEU A 273 -4.63 4.45 -29.30
CA LEU A 273 -5.49 3.55 -28.52
C LEU A 273 -4.91 3.32 -27.11
N PRO A 274 -5.00 4.32 -26.19
CA PRO A 274 -4.39 4.23 -24.86
C PRO A 274 -4.86 3.01 -24.06
N GLY A 275 -6.14 2.65 -24.17
CA GLY A 275 -6.73 1.51 -23.47
C GLY A 275 -6.13 0.17 -23.91
N LEU A 276 -5.85 -0.01 -25.21
CA LEU A 276 -5.23 -1.23 -25.72
C LEU A 276 -3.77 -1.35 -25.26
N VAL A 277 -3.03 -0.23 -25.27
CA VAL A 277 -1.64 -0.20 -24.77
C VAL A 277 -1.59 -0.57 -23.29
N LEU A 278 -2.49 -0.01 -22.48
CA LEU A 278 -2.59 -0.35 -21.06
C LEU A 278 -3.00 -1.81 -20.85
N ALA A 279 -3.99 -2.31 -21.60
CA ALA A 279 -4.41 -3.70 -21.51
C ALA A 279 -3.25 -4.67 -21.82
N ALA A 280 -2.50 -4.40 -22.90
CA ALA A 280 -1.32 -5.18 -23.26
C ALA A 280 -0.21 -5.10 -22.19
N PHE A 281 0.07 -3.90 -21.67
CA PHE A 281 1.04 -3.69 -20.60
C PHE A 281 0.67 -4.50 -19.34
N TYR A 282 -0.59 -4.44 -18.89
CA TYR A 282 -1.03 -5.20 -17.72
C TYR A 282 -1.05 -6.70 -17.96
N ALA A 283 -1.41 -7.17 -19.16
CA ALA A 283 -1.30 -8.58 -19.52
C ALA A 283 0.15 -9.07 -19.41
N VAL A 284 1.10 -8.29 -19.94
CA VAL A 284 2.54 -8.58 -19.85
C VAL A 284 3.03 -8.52 -18.40
N LEU A 285 2.58 -7.53 -17.61
CA LEU A 285 2.92 -7.44 -16.18
C LEU A 285 2.44 -8.66 -15.40
N VAL A 286 1.24 -9.17 -15.69
CA VAL A 286 0.69 -10.37 -15.04
C VAL A 286 1.46 -11.63 -15.45
N VAL A 287 1.76 -11.79 -16.74
CA VAL A 287 2.44 -12.99 -17.27
C VAL A 287 3.91 -13.03 -16.86
N ALA A 288 4.63 -11.91 -16.99
CA ALA A 288 6.05 -11.83 -16.67
C ALA A 288 6.33 -11.48 -15.20
N GLY A 289 5.31 -11.09 -14.43
CA GLY A 289 5.34 -10.90 -12.98
C GLY A 289 6.47 -9.99 -12.50
N ALA A 290 7.35 -10.56 -11.69
CA ALA A 290 8.43 -9.84 -11.02
C ALA A 290 9.39 -9.14 -11.99
N LEU A 291 9.68 -9.71 -13.16
CA LEU A 291 10.63 -9.12 -14.11
C LEU A 291 10.15 -7.75 -14.59
N VAL A 292 8.90 -7.68 -15.08
CA VAL A 292 8.30 -6.42 -15.53
C VAL A 292 8.06 -5.50 -14.34
N GLY A 293 7.68 -6.04 -13.18
CA GLY A 293 7.58 -5.27 -11.94
C GLY A 293 8.88 -4.53 -11.58
N ILE A 294 10.03 -5.20 -11.67
CA ILE A 294 11.35 -4.60 -11.42
C ILE A 294 11.65 -3.51 -12.45
N LEU A 295 11.36 -3.73 -13.73
CA LEU A 295 11.55 -2.70 -14.77
C LEU A 295 10.70 -1.46 -14.50
N VAL A 296 9.47 -1.65 -14.01
CA VAL A 296 8.58 -0.54 -13.60
C VAL A 296 9.15 0.21 -12.40
N VAL A 297 9.71 -0.49 -11.41
CA VAL A 297 10.42 0.14 -10.27
C VAL A 297 11.61 0.97 -10.76
N ILE A 298 12.43 0.42 -11.66
CA ILE A 298 13.59 1.12 -12.24
C ILE A 298 13.13 2.38 -12.98
N LEU A 299 12.07 2.27 -13.81
CA LEU A 299 11.50 3.42 -14.52
C LEU A 299 11.05 4.51 -13.54
N GLY A 300 10.37 4.13 -12.46
CA GLY A 300 9.96 5.05 -11.41
C GLY A 300 11.14 5.68 -10.67
N PHE A 301 12.19 4.91 -10.39
CA PHE A 301 13.43 5.41 -9.78
C PHE A 301 14.14 6.44 -10.66
N ILE A 302 14.25 6.18 -11.96
CA ILE A 302 14.90 7.11 -12.91
C ILE A 302 14.07 8.39 -13.06
N GLU A 303 12.74 8.29 -13.07
CA GLU A 303 11.83 9.44 -13.18
C GLU A 303 12.07 10.50 -12.09
N GLU A 304 12.49 10.08 -10.89
CA GLU A 304 12.82 10.97 -9.77
C GLU A 304 13.93 11.98 -10.16
N TRP A 305 14.87 11.55 -10.98
CA TRP A 305 16.01 12.36 -11.42
C TRP A 305 15.79 13.01 -12.78
N ALA A 306 15.17 12.29 -13.71
CA ALA A 306 15.02 12.73 -15.09
C ALA A 306 13.85 13.70 -15.31
N GLY A 307 12.81 13.64 -14.48
CA GLY A 307 11.63 14.49 -14.58
C GLY A 307 10.93 14.38 -15.94
N PHE A 308 10.86 13.19 -16.52
CA PHE A 308 10.27 12.96 -17.84
C PHE A 308 8.83 13.47 -17.89
N ARG A 309 8.04 13.34 -16.80
CA ARG A 309 6.66 13.85 -16.75
C ARG A 309 6.55 15.37 -16.94
N ARG A 310 7.50 16.15 -16.41
CA ARG A 310 7.53 17.62 -16.60
C ARG A 310 7.83 17.99 -18.06
N ARG A 311 8.76 17.28 -18.68
CA ARG A 311 9.12 17.48 -20.10
C ARG A 311 7.99 17.06 -21.03
N PHE A 312 7.30 15.98 -20.69
CA PHE A 312 6.15 15.49 -21.44
C PHE A 312 4.93 16.43 -21.36
N ALA A 313 4.66 17.03 -20.20
CA ALA A 313 3.59 18.03 -20.07
C ALA A 313 3.89 19.32 -20.85
N GLY A 314 5.16 19.76 -20.89
CA GLY A 314 5.56 20.95 -21.66
C GLY A 314 5.51 20.77 -23.18
N ALA A 315 5.78 19.57 -23.69
CA ALA A 315 5.74 19.29 -25.13
C ALA A 315 4.31 19.34 -25.71
N GLY A 316 3.29 18.95 -24.94
CA GLY A 316 1.88 19.02 -25.36
C GLY A 316 1.35 20.45 -25.48
N ALA A 317 1.76 21.35 -24.59
CA ALA A 317 1.38 22.77 -24.65
C ALA A 317 1.99 23.53 -25.85
N SER A 318 3.05 22.99 -26.47
CA SER A 318 3.66 23.56 -27.69
C SER A 318 2.96 23.14 -28.97
N GLN A 319 2.19 22.05 -28.95
CA GLN A 319 1.47 21.55 -30.14
C GLN A 319 0.06 22.13 -30.29
N GLU A 320 -0.49 22.79 -29.26
CA GLU A 320 -1.81 23.45 -29.32
C GLU A 320 -1.70 24.94 -29.74
N LYS A 321 -0.53 25.37 -30.22
CA LYS A 321 -0.26 26.75 -30.65
C LYS A 321 0.14 26.92 -32.12
N ASN A 322 0.02 25.88 -32.94
CA ASN A 322 0.20 25.97 -34.40
C ASN A 322 -1.03 25.45 -35.13
#